data_AF-L8HE24-F1
#
_entry.id   AF-L8HE24-F1
#
_cell.length_a   1.000
_cell.length_b   1.000
_cell.length_c   1.000
_cell.angle_alpha   90.00
_cell.angle_beta   90.00
_cell.angle_gamma   90.00
#
_symmetry.space_group_name_H-M   'P 1'
#
loop_
_entity.id
_entity.type
_entity.pdbx_description
1 polymer ?
#
loop_
_entity_poly.entity_id
_entity_poly.type
_entity_poly.pdbx_seq_one_letter_code
_entity_poly.pdbx_strand_id
1 'polypeptide(L)'
;MESVGASFTLPMESEEIMSTAIELYRRWLLDSSKRPSPINSEPQFFIRQILCHYSLLFEPRTALPDSLDTQAALCKRALNIYHALGRESSALDEETWEIFLKLLLGIADSLLSLPESEEGLTKRLCSHVLKVLFELWLYSSTSEADMWGSLLHLVPRW
;
A
#
# COMPACT_ATOMS: atom_id res chain seq x y z
N MET A 1 0.02 -16.90 6.00
CA MET A 1 -0.20 -15.61 5.30
C MET A 1 0.85 -15.36 4.23
N GLU A 2 2.09 -15.80 4.42
CA GLU A 2 3.20 -15.58 3.49
C GLU A 2 2.91 -16.06 2.05
N SER A 3 2.22 -17.19 1.88
CA SER A 3 1.80 -17.66 0.54
C SER A 3 0.85 -16.69 -0.17
N VAL A 4 0.00 -15.98 0.57
CA VAL A 4 -0.87 -14.94 0.02
C VAL A 4 -0.05 -13.69 -0.29
N GLY A 5 0.87 -13.29 0.58
CA GLY A 5 1.78 -12.17 0.33
C GLY A 5 2.66 -12.39 -0.92
N ALA A 6 3.21 -13.58 -1.07
CA ALA A 6 4.01 -13.99 -2.22
C ALA A 6 3.22 -13.95 -3.54
N SER A 7 1.88 -14.02 -3.51
CA SER A 7 1.09 -13.88 -4.73
C SER A 7 1.26 -12.50 -5.39
N PHE A 8 1.55 -11.45 -4.61
CA PHE A 8 1.74 -10.10 -5.13
C PHE A 8 3.06 -9.87 -5.84
N THR A 9 3.96 -10.86 -5.88
CA THR A 9 5.20 -10.84 -6.67
C THR A 9 5.08 -11.64 -7.97
N LEU A 10 3.96 -12.35 -8.18
CA LEU A 10 3.73 -13.12 -9.40
C LEU A 10 3.70 -12.26 -10.66
N PRO A 11 4.05 -12.81 -11.84
CA PRO A 11 3.94 -12.13 -13.12
C PRO A 11 2.51 -11.63 -13.43
N MET A 12 2.37 -10.63 -14.30
CA MET A 12 1.08 -10.01 -14.63
C MET A 12 0.10 -10.96 -15.32
N GLU A 13 0.58 -12.06 -15.89
CA GLU A 13 -0.22 -13.17 -16.40
C GLU A 13 -1.06 -13.85 -15.29
N SER A 14 -0.65 -13.69 -14.03
CA SER A 14 -1.36 -14.20 -12.84
C SER A 14 -2.24 -13.13 -12.17
N GLU A 15 -2.73 -12.15 -12.93
CA GLU A 15 -3.60 -11.06 -12.46
C GLU A 15 -4.79 -11.56 -11.62
N GLU A 16 -5.47 -12.62 -12.07
CA GLU A 16 -6.64 -13.16 -11.37
C GLU A 16 -6.31 -13.65 -9.95
N ILE A 17 -5.11 -14.24 -9.78
CA ILE A 17 -4.62 -14.72 -8.48
C ILE A 17 -4.33 -13.53 -7.57
N MET A 18 -3.62 -12.52 -8.08
CA MET A 18 -3.35 -11.29 -7.34
C MET A 18 -4.66 -10.59 -6.94
N SER A 19 -5.61 -10.50 -7.86
CA SER A 19 -6.94 -9.93 -7.63
C SER A 19 -7.71 -10.64 -6.51
N THR A 20 -7.61 -11.97 -6.46
CA THR A 20 -8.22 -12.79 -5.40
C THR A 20 -7.53 -12.56 -4.05
N ALA A 21 -6.19 -12.48 -4.04
CA ALA A 21 -5.42 -12.20 -2.84
C ALA A 21 -5.69 -10.79 -2.29
N ILE A 22 -5.82 -9.78 -3.17
CA ILE A 22 -6.25 -8.42 -2.80
C ILE A 22 -7.60 -8.49 -2.11
N GLU A 23 -8.59 -9.16 -2.69
CA GLU A 23 -9.93 -9.23 -2.09
C GLU A 23 -9.94 -9.98 -0.76
N LEU A 24 -9.13 -11.04 -0.61
CA LEU A 24 -8.99 -11.77 0.64
C LEU A 24 -8.45 -10.86 1.76
N TYR A 25 -7.35 -10.16 1.48
CA TYR A 25 -6.76 -9.21 2.43
C TYR A 25 -7.67 -8.03 2.72
N ARG A 26 -8.40 -7.51 1.73
CA ARG A 26 -9.41 -6.47 1.93
C ARG A 26 -10.44 -6.89 2.99
N ARG A 27 -10.97 -8.11 2.87
CA ARG A 27 -11.95 -8.64 3.83
C ARG A 27 -11.35 -8.75 5.23
N TRP A 28 -10.11 -9.22 5.33
CA TRP A 28 -9.45 -9.31 6.63
C TRP A 28 -9.12 -7.95 7.22
N LEU A 29 -8.81 -6.93 6.42
CA LEU A 29 -8.57 -5.59 6.94
C LEU A 29 -9.87 -4.91 7.38
N LEU A 30 -10.90 -4.94 6.54
CA LEU A 30 -12.10 -4.11 6.69
C LEU A 30 -13.31 -4.82 7.31
N ASP A 31 -13.27 -6.15 7.48
CA ASP A 31 -14.38 -6.91 8.08
C ASP A 31 -13.85 -7.89 9.13
N SER A 32 -13.93 -7.48 10.40
CA SER A 32 -13.47 -8.28 11.54
C SER A 32 -14.21 -9.62 11.68
N SER A 33 -15.45 -9.73 11.18
CA SER A 33 -16.24 -10.96 11.21
C SER A 33 -15.72 -12.03 10.24
N LYS A 34 -14.95 -11.63 9.23
CA LYS A 34 -14.40 -12.53 8.19
C LYS A 34 -12.94 -12.91 8.47
N ARG A 35 -12.34 -12.37 9.53
CA ARG A 35 -10.98 -12.69 9.95
C ARG A 35 -10.90 -14.11 10.53
N PRO A 36 -9.92 -14.92 10.12
CA PRO A 36 -9.56 -16.15 10.82
C PRO A 36 -9.24 -15.88 12.29
N SER A 37 -9.47 -16.87 13.16
CA SER A 37 -9.20 -16.74 14.60
C SER A 37 -7.81 -16.21 14.94
N PRO A 38 -6.71 -16.67 14.31
CA PRO A 38 -5.38 -16.11 14.60
C PRO A 38 -5.27 -14.61 14.33
N ILE A 39 -5.92 -14.11 13.26
CA ILE A 39 -5.91 -12.68 12.91
C ILE A 39 -6.69 -11.86 13.94
N ASN A 40 -7.79 -12.40 14.46
CA ASN A 40 -8.54 -11.76 15.54
C ASN A 40 -7.79 -11.76 16.88
N SER A 41 -6.90 -12.72 17.11
CA SER A 41 -6.06 -12.76 18.31
C SER A 41 -5.00 -11.67 18.33
N GLU A 42 -4.37 -11.37 17.19
CA GLU A 42 -3.28 -10.37 17.09
C GLU A 42 -3.48 -9.42 15.90
N PRO A 43 -4.55 -8.59 15.89
CA PRO A 43 -4.97 -7.85 14.69
C PRO A 43 -3.90 -6.88 14.18
N GLN A 44 -3.24 -6.13 15.07
CA GLN A 44 -2.25 -5.12 14.68
C GLN A 44 -1.01 -5.76 14.02
N PHE A 45 -0.56 -6.92 14.51
CA PHE A 45 0.54 -7.66 13.89
C PHE A 45 0.19 -8.06 12.45
N PHE A 46 -0.98 -8.64 12.24
CA PHE A 46 -1.40 -9.10 10.92
C PHE A 46 -1.77 -7.96 9.98
N ILE A 47 -2.32 -6.85 10.49
CA ILE A 47 -2.55 -5.63 9.69
C ILE A 47 -1.21 -5.14 9.14
N ARG A 48 -0.19 -4.98 10.00
CA ARG A 48 1.15 -4.55 9.58
C ARG A 48 1.74 -5.49 8.51
N GLN A 49 1.61 -6.80 8.69
CA GLN A 49 2.06 -7.77 7.67
C GLN A 49 1.32 -7.61 6.34
N ILE A 50 0.00 -7.44 6.37
CA ILE A 50 -0.82 -7.26 5.16
C ILE A 50 -0.41 -5.96 4.44
N LEU A 51 -0.18 -4.86 5.17
CA LEU A 51 0.30 -3.60 4.60
C LEU A 51 1.66 -3.80 3.90
N CYS A 52 2.61 -4.47 4.54
CA CYS A 52 3.90 -4.80 3.90
C CYS A 52 3.75 -5.70 2.66
N HIS A 53 2.78 -6.60 2.64
CA HIS A 53 2.55 -7.44 1.46
C HIS A 53 1.95 -6.64 0.29
N TYR A 54 1.01 -5.74 0.55
CA TYR A 54 0.44 -4.87 -0.48
C TYR A 54 1.48 -3.93 -1.11
N SER A 55 2.51 -3.49 -0.37
CA SER A 55 3.56 -2.64 -0.95
C SER A 55 4.33 -3.33 -2.09
N LEU A 56 4.36 -4.67 -2.13
CA LEU A 56 4.99 -5.44 -3.20
C LEU A 56 4.33 -5.23 -4.58
N LEU A 57 3.06 -4.83 -4.62
CA LEU A 57 2.36 -4.54 -5.88
C LEU A 57 2.96 -3.34 -6.65
N PHE A 58 3.64 -2.44 -5.92
CA PHE A 58 4.19 -1.20 -6.46
C PHE A 58 5.62 -1.37 -6.99
N GLU A 59 6.23 -2.54 -6.85
CA GLU A 59 7.54 -2.82 -7.43
C GLU A 59 7.46 -2.74 -8.96
N PRO A 60 8.36 -2.00 -9.63
CA PRO A 60 8.42 -1.96 -11.08
C PRO A 60 8.62 -3.36 -11.65
N ARG A 61 7.85 -3.72 -12.66
CA ARG A 61 7.96 -5.03 -13.33
C ARG A 61 8.43 -4.82 -14.75
N THR A 62 9.44 -5.59 -15.15
CA THR A 62 9.83 -5.72 -16.56
C THR A 62 8.70 -6.41 -17.31
N ALA A 63 7.80 -5.63 -17.86
CA ALA A 63 6.58 -6.16 -18.44
C ALA A 63 6.22 -5.39 -19.73
N LEU A 64 5.53 -6.08 -20.63
CA LEU A 64 5.08 -5.51 -21.90
C LEU A 64 4.16 -4.30 -21.66
N PRO A 65 4.07 -3.32 -22.57
CA PRO A 65 3.27 -2.10 -22.38
C PRO A 65 1.83 -2.38 -21.90
N ASP A 66 1.19 -3.43 -22.43
CA ASP A 66 -0.19 -3.81 -22.10
C ASP A 66 -0.39 -4.24 -20.64
N SER A 67 0.67 -4.65 -19.95
CA SER A 67 0.62 -5.09 -18.56
C SER A 67 0.75 -3.95 -17.54
N LEU A 68 1.17 -2.76 -17.97
CA LEU A 68 1.31 -1.58 -17.11
C LEU A 68 -0.05 -1.07 -16.62
N ASP A 69 -1.06 -1.09 -17.48
CA ASP A 69 -2.43 -0.68 -17.11
C ASP A 69 -3.03 -1.65 -16.08
N THR A 70 -2.78 -2.95 -16.27
CA THR A 70 -3.18 -4.00 -15.33
C THR A 70 -2.50 -3.81 -13.96
N GLN A 71 -1.18 -3.63 -13.93
CA GLN A 71 -0.46 -3.37 -12.68
C GLN A 71 -0.98 -2.10 -11.99
N ALA A 72 -1.19 -1.01 -12.74
CA ALA A 72 -1.71 0.23 -12.19
C ALA A 72 -3.11 0.06 -11.59
N ALA A 73 -3.98 -0.76 -12.20
CA ALA A 73 -5.30 -1.06 -11.68
C ALA A 73 -5.23 -1.82 -10.35
N LEU A 74 -4.34 -2.81 -10.22
CA LEU A 74 -4.10 -3.53 -8.97
C LEU A 74 -3.56 -2.61 -7.87
N CYS A 75 -2.58 -1.75 -8.20
CA CYS A 75 -2.03 -0.77 -7.27
C CYS A 75 -3.11 0.21 -6.77
N LYS A 76 -3.96 0.74 -7.66
CA LYS A 76 -5.08 1.61 -7.29
C LYS A 76 -6.07 0.91 -6.35
N ARG A 77 -6.33 -0.38 -6.55
CA ARG A 77 -7.15 -1.16 -5.62
C ARG A 77 -6.51 -1.25 -4.23
N ALA A 78 -5.21 -1.53 -4.16
CA ALA A 78 -4.48 -1.54 -2.88
C ALA A 78 -4.53 -0.17 -2.18
N LEU A 79 -4.30 0.93 -2.92
CA LEU A 79 -4.41 2.30 -2.38
C LEU A 79 -5.80 2.64 -1.85
N ASN A 80 -6.87 2.22 -2.55
CA ASN A 80 -8.24 2.41 -2.07
C ASN A 80 -8.48 1.65 -0.75
N ILE A 81 -7.89 0.47 -0.58
CA ILE A 81 -8.02 -0.33 0.64
C ILE A 81 -7.21 0.31 1.77
N TYR A 82 -6.01 0.81 1.48
CA TYR A 82 -5.24 1.60 2.42
C TYR A 82 -6.02 2.81 2.93
N HIS A 83 -6.58 3.59 2.01
CA HIS A 83 -7.39 4.75 2.37
C HIS A 83 -8.62 4.37 3.22
N ALA A 84 -9.32 3.29 2.86
CA ALA A 84 -10.46 2.79 3.64
C ALA A 84 -10.05 2.38 5.07
N LEU A 85 -8.94 1.65 5.21
CA LEU A 85 -8.43 1.21 6.50
C LEU A 85 -8.06 2.40 7.40
N GLY A 86 -7.31 3.38 6.88
CA GLY A 86 -6.90 4.52 7.69
C GLY A 86 -8.05 5.48 8.03
N ARG A 87 -9.12 5.50 7.22
CA ARG A 87 -10.35 6.22 7.56
C ARG A 87 -11.08 5.60 8.76
N GLU A 88 -10.99 4.28 8.94
CA GLU A 88 -11.45 3.57 10.13
C GLU A 88 -10.43 3.70 11.28
N SER A 89 -9.94 4.92 11.53
CA SER A 89 -8.81 5.28 12.40
C SER A 89 -8.82 4.65 13.80
N SER A 90 -9.98 4.34 14.36
CA SER A 90 -10.12 3.63 15.65
C SER A 90 -9.55 2.22 15.65
N ALA A 91 -9.27 1.64 14.49
CA ALA A 91 -8.78 0.28 14.34
C ALA A 91 -7.25 0.15 14.38
N LEU A 92 -6.50 1.25 14.31
CA LEU A 92 -5.03 1.22 14.21
C LEU A 92 -4.38 1.81 15.46
N ASP A 93 -3.36 1.14 15.99
CA ASP A 93 -2.51 1.69 17.03
C ASP A 93 -1.41 2.61 16.46
N GLU A 94 -0.68 3.28 17.35
CA GLU A 94 0.37 4.23 17.00
C GLU A 94 1.51 3.58 16.19
N GLU A 95 1.96 2.40 16.61
CA GLU A 95 3.01 1.63 15.92
C GLU A 95 2.58 1.24 14.50
N THR A 96 1.32 0.82 14.34
CA THR A 96 0.77 0.46 13.03
C THR A 96 0.61 1.68 12.13
N TRP A 97 0.21 2.83 12.67
CA TRP A 97 0.19 4.09 11.93
C TRP A 97 1.57 4.49 11.44
N GLU A 98 2.59 4.39 12.28
CA GLU A 98 3.97 4.72 11.92
C GLU A 98 4.46 3.85 10.75
N ILE A 99 4.28 2.53 10.85
CA ILE A 99 4.64 1.60 9.78
C ILE A 99 3.85 1.90 8.50
N PHE A 100 2.56 2.19 8.63
CA PHE A 100 1.70 2.45 7.49
C PHE A 100 2.12 3.72 6.72
N LEU A 101 2.39 4.81 7.44
CA LEU A 101 2.86 6.05 6.83
C LEU A 101 4.26 5.89 6.23
N LYS A 102 5.17 5.15 6.89
CA LYS A 102 6.51 4.85 6.35
C LYS A 102 6.42 4.04 5.05
N LEU A 103 5.52 3.06 4.98
CA LEU A 103 5.27 2.31 3.76
C LEU A 103 4.74 3.21 2.63
N LEU A 104 3.78 4.09 2.91
CA LEU A 104 3.26 5.02 1.91
C LEU A 104 4.31 6.02 1.43
N LEU A 105 5.15 6.53 2.33
CA LEU A 105 6.30 7.37 1.96
C LEU A 105 7.28 6.60 1.08
N GLY A 106 7.60 5.35 1.42
CA GLY A 106 8.47 4.50 0.61
C GLY A 106 7.91 4.23 -0.79
N ILE A 107 6.59 3.98 -0.89
CA ILE A 107 5.91 3.82 -2.19
C ILE A 107 5.91 5.14 -2.99
N ALA A 108 5.66 6.27 -2.34
CA ALA A 108 5.70 7.58 -2.99
C ALA A 108 7.11 7.88 -3.52
N ASP A 109 8.14 7.69 -2.68
CA ASP A 109 9.53 7.92 -3.06
C ASP A 109 9.98 6.98 -4.18
N SER A 110 9.64 5.69 -4.10
CA SER A 110 10.04 4.72 -5.14
C SER A 110 9.38 4.98 -6.49
N LEU A 111 8.17 5.55 -6.53
CA LEU A 111 7.49 5.88 -7.77
C LEU A 111 7.89 7.24 -8.33
N LEU A 112 8.04 8.25 -7.46
CA LEU A 112 8.25 9.64 -7.87
C LEU A 112 9.74 9.95 -8.13
N SER A 113 10.66 9.19 -7.54
CA SER A 113 12.10 9.33 -7.79
C SER A 113 12.61 8.55 -9.03
N LEU A 114 11.73 7.94 -9.84
CA LEU A 114 12.14 7.19 -11.03
C LEU A 114 12.61 8.10 -12.17
N PRO A 115 13.65 7.70 -12.94
CA PRO A 115 14.09 8.43 -14.12
C PRO A 115 13.03 8.38 -15.24
N GLU A 116 13.03 9.39 -16.13
CA GLU A 116 11.99 9.61 -17.18
C GLU A 116 11.65 8.38 -18.04
N SER A 117 12.59 7.45 -18.20
CA SER A 117 12.44 6.22 -18.98
C SER A 117 11.52 5.17 -18.34
N GLU A 118 11.24 5.26 -17.03
CA GLU A 118 10.45 4.26 -16.26
C GLU A 118 9.12 4.83 -15.71
N GLU A 119 8.73 6.03 -16.15
CA GLU A 119 7.57 6.78 -15.64
C GLU A 119 6.18 6.19 -15.97
N GLY A 120 6.11 5.06 -16.69
CA GLY A 120 4.84 4.50 -17.16
C GLY A 120 3.85 4.26 -16.02
N LEU A 121 4.33 3.65 -14.93
CA LEU A 121 3.56 3.39 -13.73
C LEU A 121 3.37 4.66 -12.88
N THR A 122 4.42 5.49 -12.75
CA THR A 122 4.40 6.78 -12.03
C THR A 122 3.29 7.69 -12.55
N LYS A 123 3.19 7.90 -13.87
CA LYS A 123 2.16 8.74 -14.49
C LYS A 123 0.73 8.27 -14.18
N ARG A 124 0.53 6.98 -13.92
CA ARG A 124 -0.78 6.38 -13.65
C ARG A 124 -1.17 6.43 -12.18
N LEU A 125 -0.20 6.51 -11.28
CA LEU A 125 -0.37 6.35 -9.84
C LEU A 125 -0.06 7.61 -9.02
N CYS A 126 0.79 8.52 -9.50
CA CYS A 126 1.32 9.64 -8.72
C CYS A 126 0.24 10.44 -8.00
N SER A 127 -0.81 10.86 -8.72
CA SER A 127 -1.92 11.63 -8.15
C SER A 127 -2.69 10.85 -7.08
N HIS A 128 -2.86 9.54 -7.26
CA HIS A 128 -3.58 8.70 -6.32
C HIS A 128 -2.73 8.40 -5.07
N VAL A 129 -1.44 8.12 -5.24
CA VAL A 129 -0.50 7.86 -4.15
C VAL A 129 -0.36 9.09 -3.27
N LEU A 130 -0.11 10.27 -3.86
CA LEU A 130 -0.01 11.53 -3.12
C LEU A 130 -1.30 11.84 -2.37
N LYS A 131 -2.46 11.66 -3.02
CA LYS A 131 -3.76 11.85 -2.37
C LYS A 131 -3.90 10.98 -1.12
N VAL A 132 -3.70 9.66 -1.27
CA VAL A 132 -3.83 8.71 -0.15
C VAL A 132 -2.79 8.98 0.93
N LEU A 133 -1.55 9.30 0.56
CA LEU A 133 -0.50 9.68 1.51
C LEU A 133 -0.93 10.87 2.36
N PHE A 134 -1.33 11.99 1.75
CA PHE A 134 -1.69 13.19 2.51
C PHE A 134 -2.98 13.04 3.31
N GLU A 135 -4.01 12.35 2.77
CA GLU A 135 -5.24 12.08 3.51
C GLU A 135 -4.95 11.22 4.75
N LEU A 136 -4.18 10.14 4.60
CA LEU A 136 -3.82 9.28 5.73
C LEU A 136 -2.87 9.96 6.72
N TRP A 137 -1.97 10.82 6.23
CA TRP A 137 -1.11 11.64 7.10
C TRP A 137 -1.94 12.50 8.03
N LEU A 138 -2.98 13.17 7.50
CA LEU A 138 -3.90 13.98 8.29
C LEU A 138 -4.73 13.13 9.27
N TYR A 139 -5.19 11.95 8.86
CA TYR A 139 -5.94 11.05 9.74
C TYR A 139 -5.11 10.51 10.90
N SER A 140 -3.82 10.23 10.68
CA SER A 140 -2.94 9.73 11.73
C SER A 140 -2.78 10.70 12.91
N SER A 141 -2.99 12.00 12.68
CA SER A 141 -2.69 13.07 13.64
C SER A 141 -1.28 12.95 14.26
N THR A 142 -0.32 12.37 13.52
CA THR A 142 1.02 12.10 14.04
C THR A 142 1.72 13.41 14.43
N SER A 143 2.30 13.42 15.62
CA SER A 143 3.12 14.53 16.13
C SER A 143 4.62 14.21 16.13
N GLU A 144 4.99 13.04 15.60
CA GLU A 144 6.36 12.54 15.59
C GLU A 144 7.26 13.35 14.66
N ALA A 145 8.24 14.04 15.24
CA ALA A 145 9.11 14.97 14.52
C ALA A 145 9.89 14.28 13.38
N ASP A 146 10.31 13.03 13.59
CA ASP A 146 11.08 12.26 12.60
C ASP A 146 10.25 11.91 11.36
N MET A 147 8.95 11.65 11.53
CA MET A 147 8.03 11.38 10.42
C MET A 147 7.85 12.63 9.57
N TRP A 148 7.62 13.79 10.20
CA TRP A 148 7.54 15.07 9.50
C TRP A 148 8.86 15.44 8.82
N GLY A 149 10.00 15.15 9.47
CA GLY A 149 11.33 15.32 8.86
C GLY A 149 11.52 14.47 7.61
N SER A 150 11.08 13.22 7.64
CA SER A 150 11.12 12.31 6.49
C SER A 150 10.26 12.83 5.32
N LEU A 151 9.03 13.28 5.59
CA LEU A 151 8.16 13.88 4.59
C LEU A 151 8.80 15.13 3.97
N LEU A 152 9.30 16.06 4.79
CA LEU A 152 9.93 17.31 4.33
C LEU A 152 11.21 17.07 3.52
N HIS A 153 11.94 16.00 3.80
CA HIS A 153 13.13 15.63 3.03
C HIS A 153 12.79 15.03 1.66
N LEU A 154 11.68 14.29 1.56
CA LEU A 154 11.30 13.59 0.33
C LEU A 154 10.51 14.46 -0.65
N VAL A 155 9.61 15.33 -0.16
CA VAL A 155 8.77 16.19 -1.01
C VAL A 155 9.56 17.04 -2.03
N PRO A 156 10.72 17.64 -1.71
CA PRO A 156 11.50 18.40 -2.69
C PRO A 156 12.13 17.55 -3.81
N ARG A 157 12.18 16.23 -3.63
CA ARG A 157 12.76 15.28 -4.59
C ARG A 157 11.73 14.71 -5.56
N TRP A 158 10.44 14.86 -5.24
CA TRP A 158 9.30 14.42 -6.03
C TRP A 158 8.86 15.49 -7.02
#